data_AF-A0A497MBI2-F1
#
_entry.id   AF-A0A497MBI2-F1
#
_cell.length_a   1.000
_cell.length_b   1.000
_cell.length_c   1.000
_cell.angle_alpha   90.00
_cell.angle_beta   90.00
_cell.angle_gamma   90.00
#
_symmetry.space_group_name_H-M   'P 1'
#
loop_
_entity.id
_entity.type
_entity.pdbx_description
1 polymer ?
#
loop_
_entity_poly.entity_id
_entity_poly.type
_entity_poly.pdbx_seq_one_letter_code
_entity_poly.pdbx_strand_id
1 'polypeptide(L)' 'MKAVILAAGLGTRLLPATKEIPKEMLPVFLIDREGRLVAKPFLHLIFDVLYD' A
#
# COMPACT_ATOMS: atom_id res chain seq x y z
N MET A 1 -11.78 16.33 -4.43
CA MET A 1 -10.36 16.68 -4.67
C MET A 1 -9.78 15.69 -5.67
N LYS A 2 -8.79 16.06 -6.50
CA LYS A 2 -8.10 15.10 -7.39
C LYS A 2 -6.66 14.93 -6.91
N ALA A 3 -6.17 13.70 -6.90
CA ALA A 3 -4.80 13.36 -6.53
C ALA A 3 -4.15 12.48 -7.60
N VAL A 4 -2.83 12.57 -7.75
CA VAL A 4 -2.04 11.77 -8.70
C VAL A 4 -1.00 10.99 -7.92
N ILE A 5 -0.95 9.66 -8.14
CA ILE A 5 0.00 8.76 -7.49
C ILE A 5 0.93 8.18 -8.55
N LEU A 6 2.24 8.34 -8.36
CA LEU A 6 3.25 7.81 -9.27
C LEU A 6 3.52 6.32 -8.93
N ALA A 7 2.92 5.40 -9.69
CA ALA A 7 2.98 3.96 -9.41
C ALA A 7 3.76 3.11 -10.44
N ALA A 8 4.40 3.71 -11.45
CA ALA A 8 5.00 2.98 -12.58
C ALA A 8 6.30 2.20 -12.26
N GLY A 9 6.93 2.41 -11.10
CA GLY A 9 8.19 1.74 -10.77
C GLY A 9 8.05 0.23 -10.55
N LEU A 10 8.99 -0.58 -11.03
CA LEU A 10 8.91 -2.05 -10.89
C LEU A 10 9.23 -2.57 -9.48
N GLY A 11 9.72 -1.72 -8.58
CA GLY A 11 10.00 -2.11 -7.19
C GLY A 11 11.25 -2.97 -6.99
N THR A 12 12.25 -2.92 -7.88
CA THR A 12 13.42 -3.83 -7.89
C THR A 12 14.20 -3.92 -6.57
N ARG A 13 14.13 -2.90 -5.70
CA ARG A 13 14.72 -2.91 -4.34
C ARG A 13 14.01 -3.85 -3.35
N LEU A 14 12.79 -4.27 -3.67
CA LEU A 14 11.93 -5.12 -2.85
C LEU A 14 11.78 -6.52 -3.45
N LEU A 15 12.68 -6.92 -4.35
CA LEU A 15 12.75 -8.31 -4.82
C LEU A 15 13.15 -9.25 -3.66
N PRO A 16 12.61 -10.47 -3.63
CA PRO A 16 11.77 -11.09 -4.66
C PRO A 16 10.28 -10.74 -4.55
N ALA A 17 9.84 -10.09 -3.46
CA ALA A 17 8.42 -9.88 -3.18
C ALA A 17 7.70 -9.13 -4.30
N THR A 18 8.35 -8.14 -4.93
CA THR A 18 7.75 -7.37 -6.02
C THR A 18 7.89 -8.01 -7.40
N LYS A 19 8.35 -9.25 -7.49
CA LYS A 19 8.45 -9.97 -8.76
C LYS A 19 7.06 -10.35 -9.29
N GLU A 20 6.19 -10.79 -8.38
CA GLU A 20 4.83 -11.28 -8.67
C GLU A 20 3.74 -10.28 -8.28
N ILE A 21 4.01 -9.42 -7.29
CA ILE A 21 3.04 -8.47 -6.73
C ILE A 21 3.55 -7.03 -6.94
N PRO A 22 2.73 -6.08 -7.42
CA PRO A 22 3.15 -4.67 -7.48
C PRO A 22 3.54 -4.14 -6.11
N LYS A 23 4.57 -3.28 -6.05
CA LYS A 23 5.07 -2.71 -4.78
C LYS A 23 3.99 -1.97 -3.98
N GLU A 24 3.03 -1.32 -4.64
CA GLU A 24 1.89 -0.63 -4.02
C GLU A 24 0.90 -1.58 -3.34
N MET A 25 0.88 -2.84 -3.75
CA MET A 25 -0.07 -3.83 -3.27
C MET A 25 0.50 -4.70 -2.14
N LEU A 26 1.78 -4.51 -1.79
CA LEU A 26 2.39 -5.22 -0.68
C LEU A 26 1.65 -4.88 0.64
N PRO A 27 1.43 -5.89 1.51
CA PRO A 27 0.71 -5.69 2.75
C PRO A 27 1.56 -4.91 3.76
N VAL A 28 0.93 -3.94 4.40
CA VAL A 28 1.40 -3.28 5.61
C VAL A 28 0.50 -3.75 6.75
N PHE A 29 1.12 -4.24 7.82
CA PHE A 29 0.42 -4.64 9.02
C PHE A 29 0.24 -3.43 9.92
N LEU A 30 -1.00 -3.20 10.36
CA LEU A 30 -1.36 -2.10 11.25
C LEU A 30 -2.48 -2.51 12.19
N ILE A 31 -2.71 -1.69 13.21
CA ILE A 31 -3.87 -1.80 14.08
C ILE A 31 -4.94 -0.86 13.55
N ASP A 32 -6.15 -1.36 13.30
CA ASP A 32 -7.28 -0.54 12.86
C ASP A 32 -7.92 0.23 14.03
N ARG A 33 -8.94 1.03 13.74
CA ARG A 33 -9.65 1.84 14.76
C ARG A 33 -10.39 0.98 15.79
N GLU A 34 -10.67 -0.28 15.46
CA GLU A 34 -11.31 -1.27 16.34
C GLU A 34 -10.27 -2.08 17.14
N GLY A 35 -8.97 -1.76 17.03
CA GLY A 35 -7.91 -2.43 17.77
C GLY A 35 -7.48 -3.77 17.18
N ARG A 36 -7.90 -4.12 15.96
CA ARG A 36 -7.58 -5.39 15.32
C ARG A 36 -6.30 -5.27 14.50
N LEU A 37 -5.49 -6.33 14.53
CA LEU A 37 -4.37 -6.46 13.60
C LEU A 37 -4.91 -6.76 12.20
N VAL A 38 -4.66 -5.84 11.27
CA VAL A 38 -5.08 -5.96 9.88
C VAL A 38 -3.88 -5.81 8.95
N ALA A 39 -3.95 -6.44 7.77
CA ALA A 39 -3.01 -6.23 6.69
C ALA A 39 -3.72 -5.48 5.57
N LYS A 40 -3.26 -4.27 5.25
CA LYS A 40 -3.79 -3.47 4.15
C LYS A 40 -2.72 -3.26 3.07
N PRO A 41 -3.06 -3.23 1.78
CA PRO A 41 -2.14 -2.80 0.74
C PRO A 41 -1.62 -1.38 1.01
N PHE A 42 -0.35 -1.10 0.69
CA PHE A 42 0.22 0.24 0.84
C PHE A 42 -0.61 1.33 0.11
N LEU A 43 -1.16 1.01 -1.07
CA LEU A 43 -2.05 1.90 -1.80
C LEU A 43 -3.32 2.27 -1.03
N HIS A 44 -3.86 1.33 -0.24
CA HIS A 44 -5.04 1.57 0.59
C HIS A 44 -4.72 2.61 1.66
N LEU A 45 -3.53 2.55 2.27
CA LEU A 45 -3.10 3.54 3.26
C LEU A 45 -3.00 4.95 2.64
N ILE A 46 -2.50 5.06 1.41
CA ILE A 46 -2.49 6.34 0.70
C ILE A 46 -3.92 6.84 0.45
N PHE A 47 -4.82 5.93 0.07
CA PHE A 47 -6.23 6.26 -0.13
C PHE A 47 -6.90 6.74 1.16
N ASP A 48 -6.68 6.05 2.27
CA ASP A 48 -7.17 6.47 3.60
C ASP A 48 -6.67 7.90 3.90
N VAL A 49 -5.40 8.23 3.70
CA VAL A 49 -4.89 9.60 3.93
C VAL A 49 -5.53 10.66 3.01
N LEU A 50 -5.85 10.30 1.77
CA LEU A 50 -6.36 11.24 0.77
C LEU A 50 -7.88 11.45 0.85
N TYR A 51 -8.62 10.47 1.37
CA TYR A 51 -10.09 10.42 1.33
C TYR A 51 -10.75 10.07 2.67
N ASP A 52 -9.99 9.91 3.76
CA ASP A 52 -10.54 9.89 5.14
C ASP A 52 -11.34 11.17 5.43
#